data_AF-A0A2P4PT40-F1
#
_entry.id   AF-A0A2P4PT40-F1
#
_cell.length_a   1.000
_cell.length_b   1.000
_cell.length_c   1.000
_cell.angle_alpha   90.00
_cell.angle_beta   90.00
_cell.angle_gamma   90.00
#
_symmetry.space_group_name_H-M   'P 1'
#
loop_
_entity.id
_entity.type
_entity.pdbx_description
1 polymer ?
#
loop_
_entity_poly.entity_id
_entity_poly.type
_entity_poly.pdbx_seq_one_letter_code
_entity_poly.pdbx_strand_id
1 'polypeptide(L)'
;MVRIGSKWVYPEDEITDGGTWEHKKRAEEMKKTAEQAALLTSQAEAKRAHHIADFLPKEELERFEQKVKAVKTGGSSPTYEDYAGNKLDPSNIGFKMLMKQGWQAGSGLGKSGEGIAVPINKADNRPANAGLGQTKPEGVEEEDDEFEIYRKRMMLAYRFRPNPLNNPRRPYY
;
A
#
# COMPACT_ATOMS: atom_id res chain seq x y z
N MET A 1 9.65 39.60 7.77
CA MET A 1 11.05 39.86 8.16
C MET A 1 11.12 41.28 8.71
N VAL A 2 11.49 41.44 9.98
CA VAL A 2 11.54 42.72 10.70
C VAL A 2 13.00 42.99 11.08
N ARG A 3 13.42 44.24 10.97
CA ARG A 3 14.79 44.65 11.28
C ARG A 3 14.86 45.16 12.71
N ILE A 4 15.63 44.48 13.56
CA ILE A 4 15.92 44.91 14.93
C ILE A 4 17.40 45.27 14.97
N GLY A 5 17.69 46.57 15.01
CA GLY A 5 19.05 47.09 14.90
C GLY A 5 19.74 46.72 13.57
N SER A 6 20.93 46.12 13.66
CA SER A 6 21.74 45.71 12.50
C SER A 6 21.44 44.29 12.01
N LYS A 7 20.48 43.58 12.61
CA LYS A 7 20.15 42.18 12.27
C LYS A 7 18.73 42.08 11.72
N TRP A 8 18.57 41.25 10.70
CA TRP A 8 17.26 40.90 10.18
C TRP A 8 16.73 39.66 10.92
N VAL A 9 15.51 39.74 11.43
CA VAL A 9 14.86 38.67 12.20
C VAL A 9 13.51 38.38 11.57
N TYR A 10 13.12 37.12 11.45
CA TYR A 10 11.76 36.81 11.02
C TYR A 10 10.84 36.95 12.24
N PRO A 11 9.74 37.70 12.16
CA PRO A 11 8.83 37.91 13.31
C PRO A 11 8.18 36.61 13.83
N GLU A 12 8.34 35.50 13.10
CA GLU A 12 7.92 34.15 13.47
C GLU A 12 8.84 33.49 14.52
N ASP A 13 10.05 34.03 14.73
CA ASP A 13 11.05 33.48 15.64
C ASP A 13 10.86 33.92 17.12
N GLU A 14 9.96 34.88 17.39
CA GLU A 14 9.75 35.43 18.76
C GLU A 14 8.68 34.68 19.58
N ILE A 15 7.75 33.96 18.95
CA ILE A 15 6.68 33.23 19.67
C ILE A 15 7.06 31.74 19.74
N THR A 16 7.93 31.41 20.70
CA THR A 16 8.41 30.04 20.96
C THR A 16 7.53 29.24 21.93
N ASP A 17 6.42 29.81 22.41
CA ASP A 17 5.46 29.07 23.22
C ASP A 17 4.82 27.95 22.37
N GLY A 18 5.13 26.69 22.74
CA GLY A 18 4.77 25.50 21.98
C GLY A 18 5.65 25.16 20.76
N GLY A 19 6.78 25.85 20.55
CA GLY A 19 7.74 25.59 19.46
C GLY A 19 7.47 26.36 18.15
N THR A 20 8.36 26.18 17.16
CA THR A 20 8.27 26.88 15.85
C THR A 20 7.07 26.42 15.02
N TRP A 21 6.76 27.12 13.92
CA TRP A 21 5.68 26.74 12.99
C TRP A 21 5.79 25.28 12.49
N GLU A 22 7.01 24.80 12.20
CA GLU A 22 7.24 23.40 11.82
C GLU A 22 6.90 22.41 12.95
N HIS A 23 7.16 22.77 14.21
CA HIS A 23 6.78 21.95 15.36
C HIS A 23 5.26 21.88 15.49
N LYS A 24 4.56 23.00 15.28
CA LYS A 24 3.09 23.06 15.29
C LYS A 24 2.48 22.20 14.18
N LYS A 25 3.01 22.30 12.95
CA LYS A 25 2.60 21.46 11.82
C LYS A 25 2.80 19.97 12.11
N ARG A 26 3.97 19.58 12.63
CA ARG A 26 4.26 18.19 13.01
C ARG A 26 3.35 17.72 14.15
N ALA A 27 3.05 18.57 15.13
CA ALA A 27 2.12 18.24 16.21
C ALA A 27 0.69 18.01 15.70
N GLU A 28 0.22 18.80 14.74
CA GLU A 28 -1.05 18.57 14.06
C GLU A 28 -1.06 17.25 13.26
N GLU A 29 0.03 16.93 12.56
CA GLU A 29 0.19 15.64 11.87
C GLU A 29 0.15 14.47 12.87
N MET A 30 0.84 14.60 14.01
CA MET A 30 0.80 13.61 15.11
C MET A 30 -0.61 13.46 15.68
N LYS A 31 -1.35 14.55 15.87
CA LYS A 31 -2.73 14.51 16.37
C LYS A 31 -3.66 13.80 15.39
N LYS A 32 -3.60 14.14 14.10
CA LYS A 32 -4.41 13.50 13.04
C LYS A 32 -4.13 12.00 12.97
N THR A 33 -2.86 11.60 13.04
CA THR A 33 -2.48 10.19 13.00
C THR A 33 -2.89 9.43 14.27
N ALA A 34 -2.80 10.06 15.44
CA ALA A 34 -3.29 9.49 16.69
C ALA A 34 -4.83 9.29 16.69
N GLU A 35 -5.58 10.28 16.18
CA GLU A 35 -7.04 10.19 16.02
C GLU A 35 -7.43 9.04 15.06
N GLN A 36 -6.72 8.92 13.93
CA GLN A 36 -6.92 7.82 12.98
C GLN A 36 -6.62 6.46 13.63
N ALA A 37 -5.53 6.35 14.40
CA ALA A 37 -5.16 5.13 15.11
C ALA A 37 -6.22 4.72 16.16
N ALA A 38 -6.74 5.70 16.90
CA ALA A 38 -7.82 5.48 17.86
C ALA A 38 -9.11 5.00 17.17
N LEU A 39 -9.48 5.62 16.05
CA LEU A 39 -10.65 5.23 15.26
C LEU A 39 -10.53 3.78 14.75
N LEU A 40 -9.39 3.41 14.18
CA LEU A 40 -9.14 2.04 13.69
C LEU A 40 -9.18 1.01 14.83
N THR A 41 -8.67 1.37 16.01
CA THR A 41 -8.68 0.51 17.19
C THR A 41 -10.12 0.28 17.69
N SER A 42 -10.91 1.35 17.80
CA SER A 42 -12.32 1.27 18.18
C SER A 42 -13.14 0.45 17.17
N GLN A 43 -12.91 0.63 15.86
CA GLN A 43 -13.59 -0.17 14.83
C GLN A 43 -13.26 -1.66 14.93
N ALA A 44 -12.00 -2.01 15.25
CA ALA A 44 -11.61 -3.40 15.45
C ALA A 44 -12.26 -4.01 16.70
N GLU A 45 -12.30 -3.27 17.81
CA GLU A 45 -13.00 -3.69 19.03
C GLU A 45 -14.49 -3.90 18.77
N ALA A 46 -15.13 -2.99 18.02
CA ALA A 46 -16.54 -3.11 17.63
C ALA A 46 -16.80 -4.36 16.78
N LYS A 47 -15.86 -4.74 15.91
CA LYS A 47 -15.90 -5.98 15.13
C LYS A 47 -15.60 -7.24 15.95
N ARG A 48 -15.25 -7.11 17.24
CA ARG A 48 -14.82 -8.20 18.13
C ARG A 48 -13.71 -9.06 17.53
N ALA A 49 -12.81 -8.42 16.78
CA ALA A 49 -11.64 -9.09 16.21
C ALA A 49 -10.65 -9.38 17.35
N HIS A 50 -10.58 -10.64 17.77
CA HIS A 50 -9.71 -11.08 18.87
C HIS A 50 -8.58 -11.96 18.37
N HIS A 51 -8.83 -12.78 17.36
CA HIS A 51 -7.82 -13.60 16.74
C HIS A 51 -7.11 -12.82 15.62
N ILE A 52 -5.83 -13.08 15.45
CA ILE A 52 -4.99 -12.36 14.48
C ILE A 52 -5.49 -12.54 13.03
N ALA A 53 -6.11 -13.68 12.70
CA ALA A 53 -6.74 -13.89 11.39
C ALA A 53 -8.00 -13.03 11.16
N ASP A 54 -8.67 -12.53 12.20
CA ASP A 54 -9.89 -11.72 12.07
C ASP A 54 -9.59 -10.35 11.43
N PHE A 55 -8.32 -9.92 11.48
CA PHE A 55 -7.86 -8.67 10.88
C PHE A 55 -7.57 -8.79 9.39
N LEU A 56 -7.50 -10.02 8.84
CA LEU A 56 -7.17 -10.23 7.43
C LEU A 56 -8.41 -9.97 6.55
N PRO A 57 -8.37 -9.01 5.60
CA PRO A 57 -9.46 -8.79 4.67
C PRO A 57 -9.72 -10.03 3.80
N LYS A 58 -10.99 -10.31 3.49
CA LYS A 58 -11.40 -11.49 2.71
C LYS A 58 -10.72 -11.55 1.35
N GLU A 59 -10.64 -10.42 0.64
CA GLU A 59 -9.99 -10.34 -0.67
C GLU A 59 -8.50 -10.72 -0.59
N GLU A 60 -7.80 -10.30 0.45
CA GLU A 60 -6.39 -10.62 0.65
C GLU A 60 -6.19 -12.08 1.06
N LEU A 61 -7.12 -12.62 1.86
CA LEU A 61 -7.15 -14.05 2.18
C LEU A 61 -7.36 -14.90 0.92
N GLU A 62 -8.31 -14.54 0.06
CA GLU A 62 -8.57 -15.25 -1.19
C GLU A 62 -7.36 -15.20 -2.13
N ARG A 63 -6.73 -14.03 -2.28
CA ARG A 63 -5.49 -13.90 -3.06
C ARG A 63 -4.37 -14.78 -2.49
N PHE A 64 -4.22 -14.83 -1.17
CA PHE A 64 -3.23 -15.67 -0.50
C PHE A 64 -3.51 -17.15 -0.75
N GLU A 65 -4.74 -17.61 -0.55
CA GLU A 65 -5.14 -19.00 -0.78
C GLU A 65 -4.98 -19.43 -2.25
N GLN A 66 -5.30 -18.54 -3.19
CA GLN A 66 -5.08 -18.81 -4.61
C GLN A 66 -3.60 -18.93 -4.95
N LYS A 67 -2.73 -18.10 -4.36
CA LYS A 67 -1.27 -18.25 -4.49
C LYS A 67 -0.78 -19.58 -3.91
N VAL A 68 -1.24 -19.96 -2.72
CA VAL A 68 -0.91 -21.26 -2.11
C VAL A 68 -1.33 -22.41 -3.02
N LYS A 69 -2.55 -22.37 -3.57
CA LYS A 69 -3.03 -23.39 -4.50
C LYS A 69 -2.18 -23.45 -5.76
N ALA A 70 -1.89 -22.31 -6.38
CA ALA A 70 -1.08 -22.26 -7.60
C ALA A 70 0.32 -22.83 -7.39
N VAL A 71 0.99 -22.45 -6.30
CA VAL A 71 2.32 -22.96 -5.96
C VAL A 71 2.27 -24.48 -5.71
N LYS A 72 1.30 -24.98 -4.94
CA LYS A 72 1.14 -26.42 -4.68
C LYS A 72 0.78 -27.25 -5.92
N THR A 73 0.06 -26.67 -6.87
CA THR A 73 -0.30 -27.38 -8.11
C THR A 73 0.69 -27.16 -9.24
N GLY A 74 1.81 -26.45 -9.01
CA GLY A 74 2.74 -26.02 -10.06
C GLY A 74 2.09 -25.13 -11.12
N GLY A 75 0.93 -24.54 -10.81
CA GLY A 75 0.17 -23.69 -11.70
C GLY A 75 0.73 -22.27 -11.72
N SER A 76 0.45 -21.54 -12.81
CA SER A 76 0.76 -20.11 -12.87
C SER A 76 0.04 -19.39 -11.73
N SER A 77 0.77 -18.57 -10.97
CA SER A 77 0.19 -17.70 -9.95
C SER A 77 -0.93 -16.86 -10.58
N PRO A 78 -2.13 -16.79 -9.97
CA PRO A 78 -3.25 -16.08 -10.56
C PRO A 78 -2.84 -14.63 -10.81
N THR A 79 -2.97 -14.19 -12.06
CA THR A 79 -2.82 -12.78 -12.40
C THR A 79 -3.94 -12.06 -11.71
N TYR A 80 -3.68 -11.47 -10.55
CA TYR A 80 -4.61 -10.51 -9.99
C TYR A 80 -4.67 -9.38 -11.01
N GLU A 81 -5.78 -9.26 -11.70
CA GLU A 81 -5.98 -8.20 -12.69
C GLU A 81 -6.16 -6.90 -11.91
N ASP A 82 -5.05 -6.30 -11.46
CA ASP A 82 -5.03 -4.91 -11.00
C ASP A 82 -5.71 -4.01 -12.05
N TYR A 83 -5.65 -4.41 -13.31
CA TYR A 83 -6.37 -3.80 -14.42
C TYR A 83 -7.89 -3.95 -14.37
N ALA A 84 -8.44 -5.09 -13.92
CA ALA A 84 -9.89 -5.29 -13.87
C ALA A 84 -10.57 -4.26 -12.96
N GLY A 85 -9.95 -3.97 -11.80
CA GLY A 85 -10.42 -2.94 -10.88
C GLY A 85 -10.14 -1.50 -11.35
N ASN A 86 -9.08 -1.30 -12.16
CA ASN A 86 -8.61 0.03 -12.58
C ASN A 86 -8.76 0.29 -14.08
N LYS A 87 -9.77 -0.30 -14.72
CA LYS A 87 -10.03 -0.10 -16.14
C LYS A 87 -10.27 1.39 -16.42
N LEU A 88 -9.70 1.89 -17.52
CA LEU A 88 -9.89 3.27 -17.94
C LEU A 88 -11.39 3.61 -18.08
N ASP A 89 -11.85 4.50 -17.20
CA ASP A 89 -13.24 4.96 -17.16
C ASP A 89 -13.52 5.92 -18.33
N PRO A 90 -14.64 5.78 -19.06
CA PRO A 90 -15.04 6.69 -20.13
C PRO A 90 -15.16 8.17 -19.72
N SER A 91 -15.41 8.45 -18.44
CA SER A 91 -15.49 9.80 -17.88
C SER A 91 -14.12 10.48 -17.81
N ASN A 92 -13.03 9.70 -17.75
CA ASN A 92 -11.67 10.20 -17.60
C ASN A 92 -11.24 11.06 -18.80
N ILE A 93 -10.61 12.21 -18.52
CA ILE A 93 -10.16 13.15 -19.56
C ILE A 93 -9.14 12.50 -20.50
N GLY A 94 -8.21 11.71 -19.97
CA GLY A 94 -7.21 10.99 -20.77
C GLY A 94 -7.84 9.95 -21.70
N PHE A 95 -8.88 9.25 -21.23
CA PHE A 95 -9.64 8.32 -22.08
C PHE A 95 -10.29 9.03 -23.27
N LYS A 96 -10.94 10.18 -23.02
CA LYS A 96 -11.57 11.00 -24.06
C LYS A 96 -10.54 11.55 -25.06
N MET A 97 -9.37 11.95 -24.58
CA MET A 97 -8.27 12.42 -25.43
C MET A 97 -7.74 11.29 -26.34
N LEU A 98 -7.53 10.09 -25.80
CA LEU A 98 -7.10 8.93 -26.59
C LEU A 98 -8.11 8.59 -27.69
N MET A 99 -9.40 8.52 -27.35
CA MET A 99 -10.47 8.29 -28.32
C MET A 99 -10.49 9.33 -29.44
N LYS A 100 -10.30 10.62 -29.10
CA LYS A 100 -10.23 11.70 -30.10
C LYS A 100 -9.02 11.61 -31.02
N GLN A 101 -7.91 11.01 -30.57
CA GLN A 101 -6.73 10.75 -31.38
C GLN A 101 -6.84 9.45 -32.20
N GLY A 102 -8.02 8.82 -32.23
CA GLY A 102 -8.28 7.61 -33.02
C GLY A 102 -7.97 6.30 -32.32
N TRP A 103 -7.57 6.32 -31.04
CA TRP A 103 -7.43 5.09 -30.26
C TRP A 103 -8.81 4.49 -29.96
N GLN A 104 -8.89 3.15 -29.98
CA GLN A 104 -10.12 2.41 -29.66
C GLN A 104 -9.95 1.67 -28.34
N ALA A 105 -10.95 1.73 -27.48
CA ALA A 105 -10.90 1.07 -26.18
C ALA A 105 -10.68 -0.45 -26.33
N GLY A 106 -9.65 -0.95 -25.66
CA GLY A 106 -9.25 -2.36 -25.73
C GLY A 106 -8.27 -2.70 -26.86
N SER A 107 -7.94 -1.74 -27.74
CA SER A 107 -6.89 -1.90 -28.75
C SER A 107 -5.52 -1.51 -28.21
N GLY A 108 -4.48 -2.15 -28.73
CA GLY A 108 -3.09 -1.75 -28.52
C GLY A 108 -2.79 -0.39 -29.14
N LEU A 109 -1.76 0.29 -28.64
CA LEU A 109 -1.21 1.49 -29.28
C LEU A 109 -0.22 1.10 -30.39
N GLY A 110 0.02 1.97 -31.37
CA GLY A 110 0.91 1.69 -32.49
C GLY A 110 0.23 1.95 -33.83
N LYS A 111 1.00 1.88 -34.93
CA LYS A 111 0.48 2.19 -36.28
C LYS A 111 -0.60 1.19 -36.72
N SER A 112 -0.45 -0.06 -36.29
CA SER A 112 -1.33 -1.19 -36.57
C SER A 112 -1.96 -1.76 -35.31
N GLY A 113 -1.88 -1.04 -34.18
CA GLY A 113 -2.36 -1.53 -32.87
C GLY A 113 -1.51 -2.65 -32.28
N GLU A 114 -0.23 -2.74 -32.68
CA GLU A 114 0.72 -3.81 -32.31
C GLU A 114 1.18 -3.77 -30.85
N GLY A 115 0.96 -2.66 -30.16
CA GLY A 115 1.33 -2.49 -28.77
C GLY A 115 0.47 -3.32 -27.83
N ILE A 116 0.95 -3.45 -26.59
CA ILE A 116 0.27 -4.20 -25.55
C ILE A 116 -1.06 -3.50 -25.19
N ALA A 117 -2.17 -4.22 -25.29
CA ALA A 117 -3.51 -3.70 -24.96
C ALA A 117 -3.83 -3.79 -23.45
N VAL A 118 -3.36 -4.85 -22.78
CA VAL A 118 -3.57 -5.09 -21.35
C VAL A 118 -2.28 -4.77 -20.61
N PRO A 119 -2.29 -3.85 -19.62
CA PRO A 119 -1.08 -3.47 -18.92
C PRO A 119 -0.40 -4.66 -18.25
N ILE A 120 0.92 -4.65 -18.22
CA ILE A 120 1.71 -5.66 -17.52
C ILE A 120 1.61 -5.39 -16.02
N ASN A 121 1.31 -6.42 -15.25
CA ASN A 121 1.29 -6.34 -13.79
C ASN A 121 2.66 -5.97 -13.23
N LYS A 122 2.67 -5.19 -12.14
CA LYS A 122 3.90 -4.79 -11.48
C LYS A 122 4.59 -6.02 -10.88
N ALA A 123 5.90 -6.13 -11.10
CA ALA A 123 6.73 -7.11 -10.39
C ALA A 123 6.71 -6.84 -8.88
N ASP A 124 6.98 -7.87 -8.07
CA ASP A 124 6.96 -7.72 -6.63
C ASP A 124 7.99 -6.66 -6.16
N ASN A 125 7.56 -5.80 -5.23
CA ASN A 125 8.40 -4.71 -4.75
C ASN A 125 9.43 -5.24 -3.78
N ARG A 126 10.70 -5.18 -4.18
CA ARG A 126 11.80 -5.60 -3.34
C ARG A 126 12.08 -4.60 -2.20
N PRO A 127 12.38 -5.06 -0.97
CA PRO A 127 12.95 -4.17 0.03
C PRO A 127 14.27 -3.57 -0.44
N ALA A 128 14.51 -2.31 -0.06
CA ALA A 128 15.77 -1.63 -0.35
C ALA A 128 16.93 -2.43 0.25
N ASN A 129 18.00 -2.62 -0.53
CA ASN A 129 19.23 -3.36 -0.17
C ASN A 129 19.14 -4.90 -0.16
N ALA A 130 18.07 -5.53 -0.62
CA ALA A 130 18.07 -6.98 -0.81
C ALA A 130 18.84 -7.37 -2.11
N GLY A 131 19.63 -8.44 -2.06
CA GLY A 131 20.48 -8.94 -3.17
C GLY A 131 19.75 -9.95 -4.06
N LEU A 132 19.90 -9.88 -5.40
CA LEU A 132 19.08 -10.59 -6.41
C LEU A 132 18.79 -12.07 -6.04
N GLY A 133 17.53 -12.49 -6.21
CA GLY A 133 17.08 -13.85 -5.85
C GLY A 133 16.52 -13.98 -4.43
N GLN A 134 16.77 -13.02 -3.52
CA GLN A 134 16.02 -13.00 -2.26
C GLN A 134 14.53 -12.78 -2.52
N THR A 135 13.72 -13.79 -2.16
CA THR A 135 12.28 -13.72 -2.08
C THR A 135 11.87 -13.08 -0.77
N LYS A 136 10.62 -12.61 -0.72
CA LYS A 136 10.10 -12.11 0.52
C LYS A 136 9.75 -13.27 1.45
N PRO A 137 9.98 -13.12 2.76
CA PRO A 137 9.50 -14.03 3.83
C PRO A 137 8.02 -14.41 3.76
N GLU A 138 7.19 -13.49 3.27
CA GLU A 138 5.74 -13.58 3.13
C GLU A 138 5.33 -14.31 1.85
N GLY A 139 6.27 -14.55 0.94
CA GLY A 139 6.07 -15.32 -0.29
C GLY A 139 5.81 -16.78 0.04
N VAL A 140 4.82 -17.37 -0.62
CA VAL A 140 4.54 -18.81 -0.52
C VAL A 140 5.46 -19.56 -1.46
N GLU A 141 6.17 -20.54 -0.93
CA GLU A 141 7.13 -21.38 -1.64
C GLU A 141 6.58 -22.82 -1.77
N GLU A 142 7.07 -23.60 -2.71
CA GLU A 142 6.62 -24.98 -2.94
C GLU A 142 6.94 -25.89 -1.75
N GLU A 143 8.06 -25.63 -1.08
CA GLU A 143 8.55 -26.40 0.07
C GLU A 143 7.83 -26.04 1.39
N ASP A 144 6.92 -25.06 1.38
CA ASP A 144 6.22 -24.65 2.61
C ASP A 144 5.27 -25.74 3.12
N ASP A 145 5.49 -26.16 4.37
CA ASP A 145 4.57 -27.04 5.09
C ASP A 145 3.29 -26.29 5.54
N GLU A 146 2.33 -27.04 6.09
CA GLU A 146 1.06 -26.45 6.56
C GLU A 146 1.26 -25.40 7.67
N PHE A 147 2.30 -25.57 8.49
CA PHE A 147 2.62 -24.66 9.57
C PHE A 147 3.19 -23.34 9.05
N GLU A 148 4.10 -23.39 8.07
CA GLU A 148 4.68 -22.22 7.41
C GLU A 148 3.61 -21.45 6.63
N ILE A 149 2.71 -22.14 5.92
CA ILE A 149 1.57 -21.49 5.25
C ILE A 149 0.68 -20.77 6.29
N TYR A 150 0.36 -21.43 7.41
CA TYR A 150 -0.41 -20.82 8.48
C TYR A 150 0.30 -19.60 9.07
N ARG A 151 1.60 -19.70 9.33
CA ARG A 151 2.45 -18.62 9.82
C ARG A 151 2.44 -17.44 8.85
N LYS A 152 2.67 -17.67 7.55
CA LYS A 152 2.65 -16.64 6.50
C LYS A 152 1.28 -15.96 6.38
N ARG A 153 0.19 -16.72 6.47
CA ARG A 153 -1.18 -16.16 6.57
C ARG A 153 -1.31 -15.22 7.78
N MET A 154 -0.73 -15.61 8.91
CA MET A 154 -0.79 -14.80 10.12
C MET A 154 0.09 -13.55 10.08
N MET A 155 1.26 -13.64 9.44
CA MET A 155 2.12 -12.49 9.15
C MET A 155 1.39 -11.48 8.24
N LEU A 156 0.69 -11.97 7.21
CA LEU A 156 -0.14 -11.12 6.35
C LEU A 156 -1.24 -10.41 7.15
N ALA A 157 -1.93 -11.12 8.04
CA ALA A 157 -2.98 -10.55 8.88
C ALA A 157 -2.46 -9.47 9.86
N TYR A 158 -1.22 -9.64 10.36
CA TYR A 158 -0.56 -8.65 11.23
C TYR A 158 -0.41 -7.28 10.56
N ARG A 159 -0.27 -7.23 9.24
CA ARG A 159 -0.21 -5.98 8.47
C ARG A 159 -1.50 -5.17 8.55
N PHE A 160 -2.65 -5.81 8.73
CA PHE A 160 -3.97 -5.17 8.74
C PHE A 160 -4.52 -4.90 10.13
N ARG A 161 -3.88 -5.42 11.19
CA ARG A 161 -4.23 -5.09 12.57
C ARG A 161 -4.14 -3.57 12.79
N PRO A 162 -4.97 -2.93 13.62
CA PRO A 162 -4.79 -1.53 14.00
C PRO A 162 -3.44 -1.28 14.69
N ASN A 163 -2.90 -0.06 14.55
CA ASN A 163 -1.67 0.35 15.21
C ASN A 163 -1.93 1.52 16.17
N PRO A 164 -2.24 1.24 17.45
CA PRO A 164 -2.62 2.29 18.41
C PRO A 164 -1.47 3.26 18.73
N LEU A 165 -0.21 2.84 18.54
CA LEU A 165 0.97 3.67 18.80
C LEU A 165 1.49 4.38 17.55
N ASN A 166 0.87 4.14 16.38
CA ASN A 166 1.27 4.67 15.07
C ASN A 166 2.79 4.59 14.78
N ASN A 167 3.49 3.64 15.40
CA ASN A 167 4.91 3.43 15.18
C ASN A 167 5.15 2.66 13.86
N PRO A 168 6.27 2.87 13.17
CA PRO A 168 6.56 2.11 11.96
C PRO A 168 6.61 0.62 12.29
N ARG A 169 5.82 -0.18 11.55
CA ARG A 169 5.85 -1.64 11.68
C ARG A 169 7.16 -2.15 11.09
N ARG A 170 7.90 -2.90 11.91
CA ARG A 170 9.07 -3.62 11.42
C ARG A 170 8.56 -4.81 10.61
N PRO A 171 8.97 -4.97 9.34
CA PRO A 171 8.79 -6.24 8.65
C PRO A 171 9.65 -7.27 9.40
N TYR A 172 9.01 -8.30 9.95
CA TYR A 172 9.69 -9.33 10.71
C TYR A 172 10.10 -10.46 9.80
N TYR A 173 11.32 -10.31 9.27
CA TYR A 173 11.99 -11.17 8.29
C TYR A 173 11.25 -11.21 7.00
#